data_AF-A0A3N0Y1Z7-F1
#
_entry.id   AF-A0A3N0Y1Z7-F1
#
_cell.length_a   1.000
_cell.length_b   1.000
_cell.length_c   1.000
_cell.angle_alpha   90.00
_cell.angle_beta   90.00
_cell.angle_gamma   90.00
#
_symmetry.space_group_name_H-M   'P 1'
#
loop_
_entity.id
_entity.type
_entity.pdbx_description
1 polymer ?
#
loop_
_entity_poly.entity_id
_entity_poly.type
_entity_poly.pdbx_seq_one_letter_code
_entity_poly.pdbx_strand_id
1 'polypeptide(L)'
;MVITCIVKGCDNKEKVYSAVMFHRIPTHHIQRRAWLAALNKNPKTPLMTLKKWHVCSEHFTPEDYTCTGTRLKDEATPTIFKSLTQQSGSSPNAAELYDVQQDLPEQEENFFVGVPHSTPQKHRAEEPTATFKVPLSVQLTSPLRSSKPAVALAPTWTMQSETHHIEATVMDMSATSVFDVSMTSEPAVDTADTSFVPNSSPSTTTTGSSSSISGQARGWKERKWIVNESKLLELFQKCTTCGAAMCDLNQTVTQFGSRININWQCSNGHMGQWESCPNIRGMAENNLFAAAATLFTGSTYTDIADWAGLFNLQLPLESTFYNIQASYLLPVIEKSYTQQENIIKARLICQSEDGEGVQLSGDGRSDSPGHSSKYNTYSFMDDSTNQIVGFEMMQVSQASSSVAMEPLAFRKGLEKILDEGIDVKVVTTDRHPSIRKIMREEYPHIIHQFDPWHVAKGFKKKMVAASNRKEYNDLAPWVRSVSNHMWWSCCTSKGDAKELLRRWMSLQHHITGVHRWEENGMEYRCFHQDLSAEEQRTKRWLKGNSPAFKALQAMIMDTRLIKDLQQMTLFKHTGQLEVFHNALLKYCPKRLHFQYPSMKARTMLAIMDHNENHSTKREQATTAAGGY
;
A
#
# COMPACT_ATOMS: atom_id res chain seq x y z
N MET A 1 12.09 44.48 9.36
CA MET A 1 10.73 44.95 8.95
C MET A 1 9.95 45.20 10.23
N VAL A 2 9.27 46.34 10.36
CA VAL A 2 8.42 46.63 11.52
C VAL A 2 7.08 45.90 11.33
N ILE A 3 6.66 45.06 12.29
CA ILE A 3 5.37 44.37 12.22
C ILE A 3 4.25 45.37 12.51
N THR A 4 3.22 45.40 11.66
CA THR A 4 2.05 46.29 11.79
C THR A 4 0.76 45.49 11.79
N CYS A 5 -0.26 45.97 12.51
CA CYS A 5 -1.58 45.33 12.53
C CYS A 5 -2.28 45.48 11.17
N ILE A 6 -2.92 44.42 10.67
CA ILE A 6 -3.64 44.40 9.39
C ILE A 6 -5.10 44.89 9.50
N VAL A 7 -5.62 45.03 10.72
CA VAL A 7 -6.99 45.47 10.98
C VAL A 7 -7.18 46.91 10.48
N LYS A 8 -8.20 47.13 9.66
CA LYS A 8 -8.52 48.46 9.13
C LYS A 8 -8.81 49.42 10.30
N GLY A 9 -8.09 50.54 10.35
CA GLY A 9 -8.22 51.55 11.42
C GLY A 9 -7.43 51.26 12.69
N CYS A 10 -6.53 50.26 12.68
CA CYS A 10 -5.58 50.00 13.77
C CYS A 10 -4.17 50.50 13.41
N ASP A 11 -3.65 51.44 14.17
CA ASP A 11 -2.33 52.05 13.94
C ASP A 11 -1.21 51.39 14.76
N ASN A 12 -1.48 50.22 15.36
CA ASN A 12 -0.52 49.51 16.20
C ASN A 12 0.65 48.93 15.38
N LYS A 13 1.86 49.26 15.82
CA LYS A 13 3.13 48.78 15.27
C LYS A 13 4.01 48.25 16.40
N GLU A 14 4.75 47.19 16.13
CA GLU A 14 5.64 46.55 17.11
C GLU A 14 6.71 47.54 17.60
N LYS A 15 6.77 47.74 18.93
CA LYS A 15 7.75 48.59 19.62
C LYS A 15 8.39 47.79 20.75
N VAL A 16 9.69 47.98 20.97
CA VAL A 16 10.53 47.22 21.91
C VAL A 16 10.01 47.20 23.36
N TYR A 17 9.15 48.16 23.75
CA TYR A 17 8.60 48.29 25.10
C TYR A 17 7.06 48.38 25.12
N SER A 18 6.36 47.80 24.14
CA SER A 18 4.89 47.77 24.11
C SER A 18 4.35 46.45 24.67
N ALA A 19 3.28 46.52 25.48
CA ALA A 19 2.56 45.35 25.96
C ALA A 19 1.65 44.69 24.90
N VAL A 20 1.63 45.22 23.67
CA VAL A 20 0.79 44.74 22.56
C VAL A 20 1.52 43.62 21.80
N MET A 21 0.95 42.42 21.81
CA MET A 21 1.48 41.25 21.09
C MET A 21 0.91 41.19 19.66
N PHE A 22 1.64 40.58 18.73
CA PHE A 22 1.21 40.43 17.33
C PHE A 22 1.09 38.95 16.95
N HIS A 23 -0.11 38.56 16.53
CA HIS A 23 -0.44 37.19 16.16
C HIS A 23 -0.51 37.05 14.64
N ARG A 24 0.11 36.00 14.11
CA ARG A 24 0.03 35.66 12.69
C ARG A 24 -1.33 35.07 12.37
N ILE A 25 -1.80 35.29 11.15
CA ILE A 25 -3.03 34.62 10.67
C ILE A 25 -2.82 33.10 10.71
N PRO A 26 -3.74 32.33 11.31
CA PRO A 26 -3.65 30.88 11.39
C PRO A 26 -3.49 30.23 10.01
N THR A 27 -2.72 29.15 9.96
CA THR A 27 -2.55 28.33 8.75
C THR A 27 -3.70 27.33 8.57
N HIS A 28 -4.36 26.93 9.67
CA HIS A 28 -5.50 26.01 9.69
C HIS A 28 -6.74 26.62 9.02
N HIS A 29 -7.36 25.93 8.06
CA HIS A 29 -8.29 26.56 7.12
C HIS A 29 -9.58 27.08 7.78
N ILE A 30 -10.10 26.40 8.82
CA ILE A 30 -11.32 26.81 9.53
C ILE A 30 -11.07 28.14 10.27
N GLN A 31 -10.02 28.19 11.08
CA GLN A 31 -9.66 29.37 11.87
C GLN A 31 -9.20 30.51 10.96
N ARG A 32 -8.46 30.21 9.89
CA ARG A 32 -8.07 31.16 8.83
C ARG A 32 -9.28 31.77 8.15
N ARG A 33 -10.28 30.96 7.76
CA ARG A 33 -11.53 31.46 7.16
C ARG A 33 -12.29 32.37 8.13
N ALA A 34 -12.35 31.99 9.40
CA ALA A 34 -12.99 32.80 10.43
C ALA A 34 -12.25 34.14 10.66
N TRP A 35 -10.92 34.13 10.69
CA TRP A 35 -10.11 35.36 10.79
C TRP A 35 -10.24 36.23 9.55
N LEU A 36 -10.19 35.66 8.34
CA LEU A 36 -10.34 36.44 7.10
C LEU A 36 -11.75 37.03 6.96
N ALA A 37 -12.78 36.31 7.41
CA ALA A 37 -14.15 36.82 7.49
C ALA A 37 -14.23 37.99 8.48
N ALA A 38 -13.67 37.84 9.69
CA ALA A 38 -13.64 38.89 10.71
C ALA A 38 -12.86 40.14 10.26
N LEU A 39 -11.76 39.96 9.51
CA LEU A 39 -10.94 41.04 8.96
C LEU A 39 -11.50 41.66 7.66
N ASN A 40 -12.62 41.15 7.14
CA ASN A 40 -13.21 41.51 5.86
C ASN A 40 -12.19 41.44 4.69
N LYS A 41 -11.55 40.29 4.53
CA LYS A 41 -10.53 39.99 3.51
C LYS A 41 -10.95 38.80 2.63
N ASN A 42 -10.46 38.77 1.39
CA ASN A 42 -10.82 37.72 0.43
C ASN A 42 -10.34 36.33 0.91
N PRO A 43 -11.23 35.32 1.02
CA PRO A 43 -10.88 33.96 1.42
C PRO A 43 -9.87 33.25 0.51
N LYS A 44 -9.75 33.68 -0.76
CA LYS A 44 -8.81 33.12 -1.76
C LYS A 44 -7.42 33.77 -1.72
N THR A 45 -7.10 34.55 -0.68
CA THR A 45 -5.78 35.21 -0.58
C THR A 45 -4.65 34.18 -0.46
N PRO A 46 -3.61 34.21 -1.32
CA PRO A 46 -2.52 33.24 -1.29
C PRO A 46 -1.79 33.18 0.06
N LEU A 47 -1.40 31.98 0.51
CA LEU A 47 -0.70 31.74 1.79
C LEU A 47 0.58 32.58 1.96
N MET A 48 1.29 32.88 0.87
CA MET A 48 2.51 33.70 0.91
C MET A 48 2.23 35.16 1.30
N THR A 49 1.04 35.65 1.00
CA THR A 49 0.56 36.98 1.42
C THR A 49 0.11 36.94 2.87
N LEU A 50 -0.58 35.88 3.29
CA LEU A 50 -1.07 35.70 4.67
C LEU A 50 0.06 35.62 5.71
N LYS A 51 1.21 35.01 5.36
CA LYS A 51 2.40 34.96 6.22
C LYS A 51 2.96 36.34 6.60
N LYS A 52 2.61 37.40 5.87
CA LYS A 52 3.04 38.77 6.14
C LYS A 52 2.05 39.53 7.05
N TRP A 53 0.84 39.02 7.23
CA TRP A 53 -0.23 39.70 7.96
C TRP A 53 -0.23 39.30 9.44
N HIS A 54 -0.37 40.31 10.29
CA HIS A 54 -0.41 40.16 11.75
C HIS A 54 -1.58 40.95 12.33
N VAL A 55 -2.21 40.43 13.38
CA VAL A 55 -3.28 41.09 14.13
C VAL A 55 -2.78 41.32 15.56
N CYS A 56 -2.92 42.52 16.09
CA CYS A 56 -2.46 42.82 17.45
C CYS A 56 -3.42 42.29 18.53
N SER A 57 -2.91 42.10 19.74
CA SER A 57 -3.63 41.52 20.89
C SER A 57 -4.88 42.29 21.30
N GLU A 58 -4.98 43.58 21.00
CA GLU A 58 -6.16 44.42 21.29
C GLU A 58 -7.44 44.00 20.54
N HIS A 59 -7.33 43.15 19.52
CA HIS A 59 -8.49 42.64 18.77
C HIS A 59 -9.07 41.34 19.35
N PHE A 60 -8.52 40.86 20.46
CA PHE A 60 -8.91 39.62 21.14
C PHE A 60 -9.31 39.91 22.58
N THR A 61 -10.26 39.13 23.11
CA THR A 61 -10.63 39.19 24.53
C THR A 61 -9.62 38.42 25.37
N PRO A 62 -9.50 38.70 26.68
CA PRO A 62 -8.63 37.91 27.57
C PRO A 62 -8.99 36.41 27.62
N GLU A 63 -10.26 36.06 27.37
CA GLU A 63 -10.77 34.69 27.35
C GLU A 63 -10.31 33.88 26.12
N ASP A 64 -9.89 34.58 25.06
CA ASP A 64 -9.35 33.98 23.84
C ASP A 64 -7.92 33.40 24.02
N TYR A 65 -7.29 33.67 25.16
CA TYR A 65 -5.94 33.20 25.48
C TYR A 65 -5.98 31.92 26.31
N THR A 66 -5.00 31.05 26.08
CA THR A 66 -4.74 29.88 26.94
C THR A 66 -4.33 30.36 28.35
N CYS A 67 -4.43 29.50 29.38
CA CYS A 67 -4.14 29.87 30.78
C CYS A 67 -2.75 30.50 31.03
N THR A 68 -1.84 30.41 30.07
CA THR A 68 -0.50 31.03 30.03
C THR A 68 -0.48 32.49 29.55
N GLY A 69 -1.61 33.05 29.07
CA GLY A 69 -1.78 34.46 28.69
C GLY A 69 -1.06 34.93 27.42
N THR A 70 -0.28 34.07 26.76
CA THR A 70 0.59 34.44 25.63
C THR A 70 0.16 33.84 24.28
N ARG A 71 -0.62 32.76 24.29
CA ARG A 71 -1.07 32.03 23.10
C ARG A 71 -2.59 32.06 22.98
N LEU A 72 -3.09 32.25 21.77
CA LEU A 72 -4.52 32.17 21.47
C LEU A 72 -5.00 30.70 21.43
N LYS A 73 -6.24 30.47 21.88
CA LYS A 73 -6.95 29.19 21.74
C LYS A 73 -7.25 28.88 20.26
N ASP A 74 -7.52 27.61 19.94
CA ASP A 74 -7.70 27.17 18.56
C ASP A 74 -9.04 27.66 17.95
N GLU A 75 -9.99 28.05 18.80
CA GLU A 75 -11.27 28.66 18.46
C GLU A 75 -11.26 30.20 18.48
N ALA A 76 -10.17 30.82 18.96
CA ALA A 76 -10.08 32.27 19.08
C ALA A 76 -10.10 32.95 17.70
N THR A 77 -10.91 34.00 17.59
CA THR A 77 -11.01 34.86 16.40
C THR A 77 -11.01 36.32 16.84
N PRO A 78 -10.43 37.25 16.05
CA PRO A 78 -10.49 38.65 16.41
C PRO A 78 -11.96 39.10 16.37
N THR A 79 -12.47 39.57 17.49
CA THR A 79 -13.87 39.98 17.67
C THR A 79 -14.00 41.44 18.09
N ILE A 80 -12.93 42.01 18.65
CA ILE A 80 -12.89 43.40 19.08
C ILE A 80 -12.46 44.26 17.88
N PHE A 81 -13.43 44.66 17.09
CA PHE A 81 -13.28 45.73 16.12
C PHE A 81 -14.03 46.93 16.66
N LYS A 82 -13.45 48.14 16.56
CA LYS A 82 -14.20 49.37 16.87
C LYS A 82 -15.44 49.36 15.95
N SER A 83 -16.61 49.18 16.55
CA SER A 83 -17.76 48.60 15.87
C SER A 83 -18.51 49.59 15.00
N LEU A 84 -19.03 49.07 13.89
CA LEU A 84 -20.38 49.35 13.43
C LEU A 84 -21.19 48.05 13.66
N THR A 85 -21.87 47.99 14.82
CA THR A 85 -23.13 47.31 15.22
C THR A 85 -23.62 45.92 14.70
N GLN A 86 -23.94 45.03 15.67
CA GLN A 86 -25.03 44.00 15.83
C GLN A 86 -24.96 42.64 15.07
N GLN A 87 -25.41 41.44 15.54
CA GLN A 87 -26.02 40.88 16.78
C GLN A 87 -26.04 39.30 16.77
N SER A 88 -25.70 38.68 17.92
CA SER A 88 -26.13 37.43 18.65
C SER A 88 -26.75 36.12 18.05
N GLY A 89 -26.38 34.97 18.67
CA GLY A 89 -27.23 33.81 19.09
C GLY A 89 -26.75 32.40 18.62
N SER A 90 -26.14 31.49 19.42
CA SER A 90 -26.58 30.55 20.50
C SER A 90 -26.62 29.04 20.09
N SER A 91 -26.04 28.15 20.93
CA SER A 91 -25.91 26.63 20.86
C SER A 91 -27.17 25.91 21.46
N PRO A 92 -27.36 24.54 21.63
CA PRO A 92 -26.38 23.45 21.97
C PRO A 92 -26.64 21.94 21.57
N ASN A 93 -25.62 21.10 21.86
CA ASN A 93 -25.53 19.67 22.31
C ASN A 93 -26.15 18.44 21.58
N ALA A 94 -25.35 17.35 21.49
CA ALA A 94 -25.78 15.97 21.22
C ALA A 94 -24.92 14.92 21.96
N ALA A 95 -25.55 13.83 22.43
CA ALA A 95 -25.02 12.73 23.23
C ALA A 95 -24.57 11.51 22.38
N GLU A 96 -23.65 10.72 22.92
CA GLU A 96 -23.01 9.53 22.33
C GLU A 96 -23.76 8.21 22.60
N LEU A 97 -23.67 7.26 21.66
CA LEU A 97 -23.95 5.82 21.83
C LEU A 97 -22.91 5.02 21.03
N TYR A 98 -22.24 4.06 21.69
CA TYR A 98 -21.29 3.10 21.11
C TYR A 98 -21.98 1.74 20.86
N ASP A 99 -21.50 0.99 19.86
CA ASP A 99 -21.76 -0.45 19.73
C ASP A 99 -20.53 -1.20 19.17
N VAL A 100 -20.35 -2.44 19.65
CA VAL A 100 -19.16 -3.29 19.59
C VAL A 100 -19.32 -4.35 18.48
N GLN A 101 -18.27 -4.63 17.71
CA GLN A 101 -18.27 -5.67 16.68
C GLN A 101 -17.10 -6.64 16.92
N GLN A 102 -17.41 -7.93 17.12
CA GLN A 102 -16.45 -9.03 17.30
C GLN A 102 -16.27 -9.80 15.99
N ASP A 103 -15.01 -10.09 15.65
CA ASP A 103 -14.58 -10.86 14.48
C ASP A 103 -14.51 -12.37 14.75
N LEU A 104 -14.90 -13.18 13.76
CA LEU A 104 -14.64 -14.62 13.65
C LEU A 104 -13.93 -14.91 12.32
N PRO A 105 -13.04 -15.92 12.26
CA PRO A 105 -12.08 -16.10 11.15
C PRO A 105 -12.72 -16.60 9.85
N GLU A 106 -12.16 -16.15 8.72
CA GLU A 106 -12.58 -16.44 7.34
C GLU A 106 -11.74 -17.58 6.74
N GLN A 107 -12.38 -18.57 6.11
CA GLN A 107 -11.76 -19.43 5.09
C GLN A 107 -12.24 -18.95 3.72
N GLU A 108 -11.30 -18.68 2.81
CA GLU A 108 -11.55 -18.18 1.45
C GLU A 108 -11.72 -19.34 0.46
N GLU A 109 -12.87 -19.40 -0.22
CA GLU A 109 -13.03 -20.13 -1.48
C GLU A 109 -13.39 -19.12 -2.59
N ASN A 110 -12.99 -19.38 -3.84
CA ASN A 110 -13.24 -18.50 -4.99
C ASN A 110 -14.70 -18.60 -5.49
N PHE A 111 -15.46 -17.48 -5.53
CA PHE A 111 -16.93 -17.53 -5.57
C PHE A 111 -17.67 -17.19 -6.87
N PHE A 112 -17.03 -16.68 -7.91
CA PHE A 112 -17.74 -16.18 -9.09
C PHE A 112 -17.24 -16.86 -10.37
N VAL A 113 -18.12 -17.61 -11.03
CA VAL A 113 -17.86 -18.28 -12.31
C VAL A 113 -18.69 -17.55 -13.37
N GLY A 114 -18.05 -17.12 -14.47
CA GLY A 114 -18.75 -16.63 -15.67
C GLY A 114 -19.08 -15.13 -15.76
N VAL A 115 -18.42 -14.26 -14.99
CA VAL A 115 -18.51 -12.78 -15.11
C VAL A 115 -17.08 -12.23 -15.13
N PRO A 116 -16.72 -11.20 -15.94
CA PRO A 116 -15.34 -10.70 -16.01
C PRO A 116 -14.81 -10.30 -14.62
N HIS A 117 -13.69 -10.89 -14.23
CA HIS A 117 -12.97 -10.61 -12.97
C HIS A 117 -11.69 -9.82 -13.30
N SER A 118 -11.37 -8.80 -12.49
CA SER A 118 -10.14 -8.01 -12.62
C SER A 118 -9.20 -8.13 -11.41
N THR A 119 -9.44 -9.10 -10.52
CA THR A 119 -8.61 -9.33 -9.32
C THR A 119 -7.78 -10.61 -9.47
N PRO A 120 -6.44 -10.55 -9.37
CA PRO A 120 -5.59 -11.73 -9.37
C PRO A 120 -5.85 -12.64 -8.15
N GLN A 121 -5.90 -13.95 -8.36
CA GLN A 121 -6.04 -14.95 -7.29
C GLN A 121 -4.81 -14.94 -6.37
N LYS A 122 -5.02 -14.73 -5.06
CA LYS A 122 -4.01 -14.94 -4.03
C LYS A 122 -3.91 -16.43 -3.70
N HIS A 123 -2.82 -17.09 -4.08
CA HIS A 123 -2.40 -18.32 -3.41
C HIS A 123 -1.64 -17.93 -2.15
N ARG A 124 -2.18 -18.27 -0.97
CA ARG A 124 -1.50 -18.12 0.31
C ARG A 124 -1.16 -19.50 0.86
N ALA A 125 0.14 -19.78 0.95
CA ALA A 125 0.69 -20.80 1.82
C ALA A 125 0.64 -20.28 3.27
N GLU A 126 0.17 -21.12 4.20
CA GLU A 126 0.28 -20.87 5.64
C GLU A 126 1.28 -21.86 6.25
N GLU A 127 2.32 -21.32 6.89
CA GLU A 127 3.16 -22.04 7.85
C GLU A 127 2.76 -21.63 9.28
N PRO A 128 2.74 -22.56 10.24
CA PRO A 128 2.86 -22.25 11.65
C PRO A 128 4.26 -22.60 12.21
N THR A 129 4.74 -21.67 13.02
CA THR A 129 5.86 -21.73 13.96
C THR A 129 5.93 -22.99 14.83
N ALA A 130 7.12 -23.58 14.95
CA ALA A 130 7.72 -23.98 16.22
C ALA A 130 9.24 -24.14 16.12
N THR A 131 9.92 -23.60 17.13
CA THR A 131 11.37 -23.62 17.38
C THR A 131 11.97 -25.03 17.41
N PHE A 132 13.06 -25.24 16.66
CA PHE A 132 13.94 -26.39 16.80
C PHE A 132 15.39 -25.91 17.02
N LYS A 133 15.96 -26.22 18.19
CA LYS A 133 17.38 -26.01 18.50
C LYS A 133 18.15 -27.26 18.06
N VAL A 134 19.11 -27.11 17.16
CA VAL A 134 20.21 -28.08 16.98
C VAL A 134 21.52 -27.31 16.85
N PRO A 135 22.56 -27.68 17.61
CA PRO A 135 23.87 -27.03 17.51
C PRO A 135 24.62 -27.62 16.31
N LEU A 136 24.97 -26.78 15.34
CA LEU A 136 25.85 -27.17 14.24
C LEU A 136 27.25 -26.60 14.49
N SER A 137 28.10 -27.44 15.09
CA SER A 137 29.54 -27.24 15.11
C SER A 137 30.11 -27.77 13.79
N VAL A 138 30.45 -26.88 12.87
CA VAL A 138 31.18 -27.25 11.64
C VAL A 138 32.67 -27.25 11.96
N GLN A 139 33.27 -28.44 12.11
CA GLN A 139 34.72 -28.59 12.07
C GLN A 139 35.16 -28.87 10.63
N LEU A 140 35.95 -27.95 10.06
CA LEU A 140 36.66 -28.18 8.81
C LEU A 140 37.86 -29.11 9.07
N THR A 141 37.96 -30.22 8.33
CA THR A 141 39.17 -31.02 8.23
C THR A 141 40.02 -30.57 7.04
N SER A 142 41.34 -30.53 7.27
CA SER A 142 42.41 -30.03 6.40
C SER A 142 42.75 -30.96 5.21
N PRO A 143 43.51 -30.49 4.19
CA PRO A 143 43.46 -31.03 2.82
C PRO A 143 44.56 -32.04 2.45
N LEU A 144 44.28 -32.89 1.45
CA LEU A 144 45.29 -33.66 0.70
C LEU A 144 45.58 -33.01 -0.67
N ARG A 145 46.83 -33.17 -1.12
CA ARG A 145 47.51 -32.41 -2.20
C ARG A 145 47.65 -33.22 -3.49
N SER A 146 47.86 -32.49 -4.61
CA SER A 146 48.40 -32.89 -5.94
C SER A 146 47.36 -33.29 -7.01
N SER A 147 47.53 -33.07 -8.32
CA SER A 147 48.32 -32.14 -9.15
C SER A 147 47.91 -32.32 -10.63
N LYS A 148 47.40 -31.25 -11.28
CA LYS A 148 47.47 -30.94 -12.74
C LYS A 148 46.69 -31.82 -13.76
N PRO A 149 46.42 -31.29 -14.99
CA PRO A 149 45.06 -31.14 -15.54
C PRO A 149 44.75 -32.03 -16.76
N ALA A 150 43.46 -32.20 -17.11
CA ALA A 150 43.05 -32.68 -18.43
C ALA A 150 41.69 -32.11 -18.85
N VAL A 151 41.62 -31.67 -20.10
CA VAL A 151 40.43 -31.29 -20.87
C VAL A 151 39.73 -32.57 -21.34
N ALA A 152 38.41 -32.67 -21.22
CA ALA A 152 37.59 -33.58 -22.04
C ALA A 152 36.10 -33.22 -22.01
N LEU A 153 35.47 -33.55 -23.15
CA LEU A 153 34.19 -33.12 -23.71
C LEU A 153 32.91 -33.63 -23.02
N ALA A 154 31.78 -33.01 -23.35
CA ALA A 154 30.43 -33.38 -22.94
C ALA A 154 29.93 -34.69 -23.60
N PRO A 155 29.12 -35.53 -22.91
CA PRO A 155 28.51 -36.70 -23.52
C PRO A 155 27.07 -36.41 -24.01
N THR A 156 26.85 -36.72 -25.29
CA THR A 156 25.56 -37.00 -25.94
C THR A 156 24.94 -38.30 -25.41
N TRP A 157 23.61 -38.36 -25.27
CA TRP A 157 22.87 -39.60 -25.09
C TRP A 157 21.73 -39.74 -26.10
N THR A 158 21.72 -40.90 -26.75
CA THR A 158 20.74 -41.41 -27.73
C THR A 158 19.58 -42.13 -27.03
N MET A 159 18.38 -41.95 -27.58
CA MET A 159 17.16 -42.67 -27.20
C MET A 159 17.17 -44.13 -27.66
N GLN A 160 16.57 -45.00 -26.85
CA GLN A 160 15.91 -46.22 -27.32
C GLN A 160 14.49 -46.30 -26.74
N SER A 161 13.57 -46.57 -27.65
CA SER A 161 12.14 -46.74 -27.51
C SER A 161 11.78 -48.18 -27.18
N GLU A 162 10.83 -48.39 -26.26
CA GLU A 162 9.93 -49.54 -26.32
C GLU A 162 8.50 -49.11 -25.97
N THR A 163 7.62 -49.36 -26.93
CA THR A 163 6.16 -49.24 -26.88
C THR A 163 5.55 -50.43 -26.15
N HIS A 164 4.42 -50.27 -25.45
CA HIS A 164 3.21 -51.10 -25.67
C HIS A 164 1.97 -50.60 -24.88
N HIS A 165 0.91 -50.38 -25.67
CA HIS A 165 -0.53 -50.58 -25.48
C HIS A 165 -1.40 -49.83 -24.46
N ILE A 166 -2.55 -49.47 -25.03
CA ILE A 166 -3.70 -48.69 -24.59
C ILE A 166 -4.77 -49.66 -24.07
N GLU A 167 -5.52 -49.28 -23.03
CA GLU A 167 -6.98 -49.49 -23.02
C GLU A 167 -7.68 -48.50 -22.09
N ALA A 168 -8.80 -47.96 -22.59
CA ALA A 168 -9.64 -46.96 -21.97
C ALA A 168 -10.91 -47.62 -21.41
N THR A 169 -11.42 -47.15 -20.27
CA THR A 169 -12.83 -47.35 -19.88
C THR A 169 -13.31 -46.22 -18.95
N VAL A 170 -14.63 -46.02 -18.95
CA VAL A 170 -15.42 -44.81 -18.68
C VAL A 170 -16.24 -44.95 -17.37
N MET A 171 -16.57 -43.82 -16.72
CA MET A 171 -17.63 -43.57 -15.68
C MET A 171 -17.46 -44.35 -14.34
N ASP A 172 -17.84 -43.87 -13.13
CA ASP A 172 -19.04 -43.18 -12.66
C ASP A 172 -18.84 -42.59 -11.23
N MET A 173 -19.82 -41.79 -10.78
CA MET A 173 -19.93 -41.01 -9.55
C MET A 173 -20.32 -41.79 -8.27
N SER A 174 -20.14 -41.08 -7.15
CA SER A 174 -20.85 -41.17 -5.85
C SER A 174 -20.28 -42.06 -4.74
N ALA A 175 -19.92 -41.42 -3.62
CA ALA A 175 -20.44 -41.75 -2.29
C ALA A 175 -19.84 -40.82 -1.21
N THR A 176 -20.74 -40.22 -0.42
CA THR A 176 -20.50 -39.56 0.86
C THR A 176 -20.14 -40.55 1.97
N SER A 177 -19.19 -40.23 2.85
CA SER A 177 -19.22 -40.66 4.26
C SER A 177 -18.41 -39.73 5.16
N VAL A 178 -18.89 -39.63 6.40
CA VAL A 178 -18.49 -38.73 7.48
C VAL A 178 -17.59 -39.47 8.48
N PHE A 179 -16.75 -38.72 9.21
CA PHE A 179 -16.10 -38.96 10.51
C PHE A 179 -14.58 -39.29 10.61
N ASP A 180 -13.93 -38.37 11.33
CA ASP A 180 -12.93 -38.47 12.41
C ASP A 180 -11.51 -39.04 12.24
N VAL A 181 -10.56 -38.15 12.59
CA VAL A 181 -9.35 -38.31 13.43
C VAL A 181 -8.56 -39.62 13.30
N SER A 182 -7.33 -39.53 12.79
CA SER A 182 -6.11 -39.89 13.54
C SER A 182 -4.85 -39.69 12.67
N MET A 183 -3.74 -39.59 13.39
CA MET A 183 -2.38 -39.17 13.05
C MET A 183 -1.61 -40.06 12.06
N THR A 184 -0.73 -39.38 11.32
CA THR A 184 0.63 -39.76 10.89
C THR A 184 0.83 -41.04 10.07
N SER A 185 1.15 -40.84 8.78
CA SER A 185 2.09 -41.69 8.03
C SER A 185 2.82 -40.80 7.02
N GLU A 186 4.14 -40.88 6.99
CA GLU A 186 5.07 -40.16 6.11
C GLU A 186 4.73 -40.34 4.62
N PRO A 187 5.19 -39.40 3.75
CA PRO A 187 5.64 -39.89 2.45
C PRO A 187 6.98 -39.31 1.97
N ALA A 188 7.52 -40.13 1.09
CA ALA A 188 8.78 -40.09 0.39
C ALA A 188 9.02 -38.87 -0.52
N VAL A 189 10.30 -38.70 -0.79
CA VAL A 189 10.97 -37.79 -1.73
C VAL A 189 10.56 -38.04 -3.19
N ASP A 190 10.21 -36.96 -3.92
CA ASP A 190 10.61 -36.64 -5.31
C ASP A 190 9.78 -35.44 -5.84
N THR A 191 10.12 -34.64 -6.84
CA THR A 191 11.24 -34.52 -7.80
C THR A 191 11.28 -33.04 -8.25
N ALA A 192 12.43 -32.56 -8.72
CA ALA A 192 12.67 -31.18 -9.14
C ALA A 192 11.81 -30.72 -10.34
N ASP A 193 11.10 -29.61 -10.19
CA ASP A 193 10.53 -28.84 -11.30
C ASP A 193 11.65 -28.11 -12.06
N THR A 194 11.86 -28.51 -13.31
CA THR A 194 12.94 -28.05 -14.21
C THR A 194 12.41 -27.13 -15.31
N SER A 195 11.37 -26.33 -15.06
CA SER A 195 10.76 -25.48 -16.10
C SER A 195 11.00 -23.96 -15.96
N PHE A 196 11.97 -23.51 -15.15
CA PHE A 196 12.39 -22.10 -15.13
C PHE A 196 13.50 -21.84 -16.16
N VAL A 197 13.15 -21.23 -17.30
CA VAL A 197 14.10 -20.67 -18.26
C VAL A 197 13.97 -19.14 -18.23
N PRO A 198 14.93 -18.40 -17.63
CA PRO A 198 14.92 -16.94 -17.75
C PRO A 198 15.30 -16.56 -19.18
N ASN A 199 14.45 -15.75 -19.82
CA ASN A 199 14.71 -15.18 -21.15
C ASN A 199 16.04 -14.43 -21.12
N SER A 200 17.06 -15.09 -21.68
CA SER A 200 18.39 -14.53 -21.88
C SER A 200 18.33 -13.65 -23.12
N SER A 201 18.50 -12.34 -22.94
CA SER A 201 18.81 -11.45 -24.06
C SER A 201 20.10 -11.93 -24.74
N PRO A 202 20.23 -11.84 -26.08
CA PRO A 202 21.37 -12.43 -26.77
C PRO A 202 22.66 -11.79 -26.31
N SER A 203 23.57 -12.64 -25.82
CA SER A 203 24.92 -12.28 -25.44
C SER A 203 25.72 -11.87 -26.68
N THR A 204 26.03 -10.60 -26.81
CA THR A 204 27.14 -10.16 -27.67
C THR A 204 28.44 -10.57 -26.99
N THR A 205 29.03 -11.64 -27.49
CA THR A 205 30.44 -11.99 -27.27
C THR A 205 31.29 -10.77 -27.64
N THR A 206 31.91 -10.14 -26.64
CA THR A 206 33.00 -9.19 -26.89
C THR A 206 34.24 -9.71 -26.20
N THR A 207 35.04 -10.39 -27.01
CA THR A 207 36.45 -10.70 -26.78
C THR A 207 37.21 -9.41 -26.42
N GLY A 208 38.25 -9.57 -25.61
CA GLY A 208 38.93 -8.48 -24.90
C GLY A 208 39.23 -7.21 -25.70
N SER A 209 39.09 -6.08 -25.02
CA SER A 209 39.76 -4.84 -25.39
C SER A 209 40.20 -4.17 -24.11
N SER A 210 41.52 -4.18 -23.90
CA SER A 210 42.23 -3.38 -22.91
C SER A 210 41.99 -1.91 -23.19
N SER A 211 40.98 -1.33 -22.57
CA SER A 211 40.78 0.12 -22.57
C SER A 211 41.62 0.71 -21.44
N SER A 212 42.65 1.45 -21.86
CA SER A 212 43.46 2.36 -21.06
C SER A 212 42.67 3.08 -19.97
N ILE A 213 43.20 3.02 -18.75
CA ILE A 213 42.72 3.74 -17.57
C ILE A 213 42.96 5.23 -17.81
N SER A 214 41.92 5.94 -18.24
CA SER A 214 41.85 7.40 -18.09
C SER A 214 40.40 7.84 -17.88
N GLY A 215 40.04 8.02 -16.61
CA GLY A 215 39.21 9.16 -16.17
C GLY A 215 37.74 9.22 -16.55
N GLN A 216 36.92 8.26 -16.11
CA GLN A 216 35.53 8.54 -15.69
C GLN A 216 35.07 7.45 -14.72
N ALA A 217 34.77 7.85 -13.48
CA ALA A 217 34.35 6.95 -12.41
C ALA A 217 33.11 6.14 -12.84
N ARG A 218 33.21 4.81 -12.81
CA ARG A 218 32.06 3.94 -13.08
C ARG A 218 31.01 3.98 -11.96
N GLY A 219 31.23 4.76 -10.90
CA GLY A 219 30.28 5.06 -9.83
C GLY A 219 29.56 3.82 -9.32
N TRP A 220 28.25 3.93 -9.05
CA TRP A 220 27.45 2.79 -8.60
C TRP A 220 27.41 1.62 -9.61
N LYS A 221 27.59 1.90 -10.91
CA LYS A 221 27.60 0.90 -12.00
C LYS A 221 28.87 0.06 -12.06
N GLU A 222 29.89 0.40 -11.28
CA GLU A 222 31.09 -0.41 -11.17
C GLU A 222 30.77 -1.79 -10.58
N ARG A 223 31.25 -2.85 -11.24
CA ARG A 223 31.12 -4.22 -10.75
C ARG A 223 31.91 -4.40 -9.46
N LYS A 224 31.26 -5.00 -8.46
CA LYS A 224 31.84 -5.25 -7.14
C LYS A 224 31.99 -6.76 -6.96
N TRP A 225 33.14 -7.18 -6.42
CA TRP A 225 33.46 -8.57 -6.17
C TRP A 225 33.66 -8.80 -4.68
N ILE A 226 33.29 -9.99 -4.22
CA ILE A 226 33.58 -10.47 -2.87
C ILE A 226 34.90 -11.24 -2.93
N VAL A 227 35.87 -10.85 -2.12
CA VAL A 227 37.23 -11.43 -2.11
C VAL A 227 37.65 -11.68 -0.67
N ASN A 228 38.18 -12.88 -0.39
CA ASN A 228 38.75 -13.20 0.92
C ASN A 228 39.99 -12.33 1.20
N GLU A 229 40.14 -11.88 2.43
CA GLU A 229 41.27 -11.04 2.86
C GLU A 229 42.63 -11.68 2.55
N SER A 230 42.79 -12.98 2.79
CA SER A 230 44.02 -13.72 2.46
C SER A 230 44.39 -13.65 0.97
N LYS A 231 43.40 -13.74 0.08
CA LYS A 231 43.60 -13.64 -1.38
C LYS A 231 43.90 -12.22 -1.83
N LEU A 232 43.37 -11.22 -1.13
CA LEU A 232 43.69 -9.83 -1.38
C LEU A 232 45.14 -9.52 -0.95
N LEU A 233 45.57 -10.02 0.21
CA LEU A 233 46.93 -9.82 0.73
C LEU A 233 48.02 -10.50 -0.09
N GLU A 234 47.70 -11.54 -0.88
CA GLU A 234 48.63 -12.13 -1.86
C GLU A 234 49.16 -11.07 -2.86
N LEU A 235 48.39 -10.01 -3.14
CA LEU A 235 48.79 -8.91 -4.04
C LEU A 235 49.87 -7.99 -3.42
N PHE A 236 50.05 -8.03 -2.09
CA PHE A 236 50.96 -7.16 -1.35
C PHE A 236 52.21 -7.89 -0.84
N GLN A 237 52.48 -9.12 -1.31
CA GLN A 237 53.67 -9.89 -0.93
C GLN A 237 54.98 -9.34 -1.51
N LYS A 238 54.91 -8.46 -2.51
CA LYS A 238 56.07 -7.82 -3.14
C LYS A 238 55.85 -6.31 -3.24
N CYS A 239 56.90 -5.54 -3.03
CA CYS A 239 56.85 -4.10 -3.24
C CYS A 239 56.56 -3.79 -4.71
N THR A 240 55.53 -2.99 -4.98
CA THR A 240 55.13 -2.59 -6.33
C THR A 240 56.17 -1.70 -7.03
N THR A 241 57.07 -1.07 -6.27
CA THR A 241 58.13 -0.19 -6.80
C THR A 241 59.43 -0.92 -7.08
N CYS A 242 59.93 -1.73 -6.13
CA CYS A 242 61.27 -2.35 -6.24
C CYS A 242 61.27 -3.89 -6.31
N GLY A 243 60.12 -4.55 -6.20
CA GLY A 243 60.00 -6.00 -6.25
C GLY A 243 60.54 -6.76 -5.04
N ALA A 244 61.07 -6.06 -4.03
CA ALA A 244 61.52 -6.67 -2.77
C ALA A 244 60.38 -7.42 -2.08
N ALA A 245 60.69 -8.57 -1.48
CA ALA A 245 59.74 -9.33 -0.70
C ALA A 245 59.27 -8.51 0.52
N MET A 246 57.96 -8.50 0.76
CA MET A 246 57.33 -7.85 1.90
C MET A 246 57.16 -8.89 3.02
N CYS A 247 57.52 -8.55 4.25
CA CYS A 247 57.19 -9.37 5.43
C CYS A 247 55.85 -8.93 6.05
N ASP A 248 55.18 -9.83 6.77
CA ASP A 248 53.85 -9.57 7.37
C ASP A 248 53.87 -8.41 8.40
N LEU A 249 55.04 -8.11 8.99
CA LEU A 249 55.26 -7.05 9.97
C LEU A 249 55.21 -5.62 9.38
N ASN A 250 55.14 -5.51 8.06
CA ASN A 250 55.28 -4.26 7.32
C ASN A 250 53.98 -3.76 6.69
N GLN A 251 52.84 -4.36 7.07
CA GLN A 251 51.52 -4.02 6.56
C GLN A 251 50.56 -3.71 7.71
N THR A 252 49.87 -2.58 7.61
CA THR A 252 48.79 -2.22 8.53
C THR A 252 47.48 -2.29 7.76
N VAL A 253 46.68 -3.30 8.08
CA VAL A 253 45.32 -3.45 7.57
C VAL A 253 44.36 -2.76 8.52
N THR A 254 43.59 -1.81 8.00
CA THR A 254 42.53 -1.11 8.74
C THR A 254 41.21 -1.26 8.03
N GLN A 255 40.12 -1.27 8.80
CA GLN A 255 38.77 -1.46 8.27
C GLN A 255 37.85 -0.33 8.71
N PHE A 256 37.00 0.13 7.79
CA PHE A 256 35.95 1.12 8.02
C PHE A 256 34.64 0.66 7.38
N GLY A 257 33.86 -0.14 8.12
CA GLY A 257 32.66 -0.79 7.59
C GLY A 257 33.02 -1.80 6.50
N SER A 258 32.52 -1.60 5.28
CA SER A 258 32.84 -2.45 4.12
C SER A 258 34.17 -2.12 3.44
N ARG A 259 34.86 -1.03 3.83
CA ARG A 259 36.15 -0.64 3.25
C ARG A 259 37.30 -1.26 4.01
N ILE A 260 38.20 -1.89 3.27
CA ILE A 260 39.53 -2.29 3.74
C ILE A 260 40.56 -1.29 3.19
N ASN A 261 41.49 -0.88 4.06
CA ASN A 261 42.61 -0.01 3.74
C ASN A 261 43.89 -0.72 4.16
N ILE A 262 44.84 -0.80 3.23
CA ILE A 262 46.12 -1.50 3.40
C ILE A 262 47.22 -0.45 3.24
N ASN A 263 47.91 -0.16 4.34
CA ASN A 263 49.15 0.61 4.32
C ASN A 263 50.32 -0.35 4.37
N TRP A 264 51.35 -0.10 3.57
CA TRP A 264 52.51 -0.99 3.49
C TRP A 264 53.82 -0.21 3.41
N GLN A 265 54.89 -0.79 3.94
CA GLN A 265 56.25 -0.25 3.88
C GLN A 265 57.27 -1.34 3.53
N CYS A 266 58.09 -1.17 2.50
CA CYS A 266 59.12 -2.17 2.17
C CYS A 266 60.41 -1.97 2.97
N SER A 267 61.27 -2.99 3.01
CA SER A 267 62.59 -2.94 3.65
C SER A 267 63.52 -1.87 3.08
N ASN A 268 63.29 -1.46 1.83
CA ASN A 268 64.02 -0.37 1.18
C ASN A 268 63.38 1.02 1.41
N GLY A 269 62.38 1.12 2.30
CA GLY A 269 61.76 2.38 2.72
C GLY A 269 60.63 2.92 1.85
N HIS A 270 60.23 2.24 0.76
CA HIS A 270 59.05 2.65 -0.01
C HIS A 270 57.77 2.42 0.77
N MET A 271 56.82 3.35 0.69
CA MET A 271 55.51 3.23 1.34
C MET A 271 54.39 3.38 0.33
N GLY A 272 53.24 2.78 0.62
CA GLY A 272 52.03 2.98 -0.17
C GLY A 272 50.76 2.68 0.63
N GLN A 273 49.65 3.17 0.09
CA GLN A 273 48.31 2.98 0.61
C GLN A 273 47.41 2.47 -0.50
N TRP A 274 46.56 1.49 -0.18
CA TRP A 274 45.54 0.97 -1.07
C TRP A 274 44.20 0.90 -0.35
N GLU A 275 43.12 1.21 -1.05
CA GLU A 275 41.75 1.17 -0.52
C GLU A 275 40.84 0.36 -1.45
N SER A 276 39.93 -0.45 -0.88
CA SER A 276 39.01 -1.26 -1.68
C SER A 276 37.88 -0.48 -2.36
N CYS A 277 37.63 0.76 -1.93
CA CYS A 277 36.69 1.65 -2.59
C CYS A 277 37.04 3.13 -2.33
N PRO A 278 36.63 4.03 -3.23
CA PRO A 278 36.85 5.46 -3.06
C PRO A 278 36.25 6.01 -1.76
N ASN A 279 36.89 7.06 -1.26
CA ASN A 279 36.35 7.90 -0.19
C ASN A 279 35.54 9.05 -0.80
N ILE A 280 34.23 9.06 -0.56
CA ILE A 280 33.32 10.14 -0.97
C ILE A 280 32.98 10.97 0.25
N ARG A 281 33.58 12.16 0.35
CA ARG A 281 33.30 13.14 1.42
C ARG A 281 33.47 12.58 2.85
N GLY A 282 34.51 11.76 3.07
CA GLY A 282 34.79 11.14 4.36
C GLY A 282 34.08 9.80 4.58
N MET A 283 33.30 9.31 3.62
CA MET A 283 32.56 8.05 3.70
C MET A 283 33.07 7.07 2.64
N ALA A 284 33.27 5.81 3.02
CA ALA A 284 33.51 4.74 2.05
C ALA A 284 32.33 4.61 1.10
N GLU A 285 32.57 4.69 -0.20
CA GLU A 285 31.53 4.65 -1.25
C GLU A 285 30.62 3.42 -1.11
N ASN A 286 31.20 2.25 -0.87
CA ASN A 286 30.44 1.01 -0.73
C ASN A 286 29.54 0.98 0.52
N ASN A 287 29.83 1.75 1.58
CA ASN A 287 28.91 1.87 2.72
C ASN A 287 27.62 2.59 2.31
N LEU A 288 27.72 3.63 1.49
CA LEU A 288 26.55 4.32 0.95
C LEU A 288 25.72 3.40 0.04
N PHE A 289 26.38 2.67 -0.85
CA PHE A 289 25.70 1.75 -1.76
C PHE A 289 25.09 0.54 -1.05
N ALA A 290 25.76 -0.04 -0.05
CA ALA A 290 25.18 -1.10 0.76
C ALA A 290 23.92 -0.61 1.47
N ALA A 291 23.97 0.54 2.13
CA ALA A 291 22.81 1.12 2.80
C ALA A 291 21.65 1.43 1.83
N ALA A 292 21.97 1.97 0.65
CA ALA A 292 20.99 2.27 -0.39
C ALA A 292 20.35 1.01 -0.94
N ALA A 293 21.15 0.00 -1.30
CA ALA A 293 20.68 -1.27 -1.84
C ALA A 293 19.73 -1.95 -0.85
N THR A 294 20.10 -2.05 0.42
CA THR A 294 19.24 -2.63 1.48
C THR A 294 17.90 -1.90 1.59
N LEU A 295 17.90 -0.56 1.63
CA LEU A 295 16.66 0.20 1.80
C LEU A 295 15.77 0.14 0.55
N PHE A 296 16.35 0.29 -0.65
CA PHE A 296 15.61 0.36 -1.90
C PHE A 296 15.02 -0.98 -2.34
N THR A 297 15.56 -2.10 -1.85
CA THR A 297 14.96 -3.44 -2.04
C THR A 297 13.88 -3.77 -1.01
N GLY A 298 13.69 -2.92 0.02
CA GLY A 298 12.73 -3.13 1.11
C GLY A 298 13.29 -3.92 2.30
N SER A 299 14.53 -4.43 2.20
CA SER A 299 15.20 -5.20 3.26
C SER A 299 15.49 -4.35 4.52
N THR A 300 15.75 -5.01 5.64
CA THR A 300 16.22 -4.36 6.86
C THR A 300 17.73 -4.51 7.07
N TYR A 301 18.29 -3.70 7.96
CA TYR A 301 19.70 -3.86 8.34
C TYR A 301 19.94 -5.25 8.94
N THR A 302 19.07 -5.70 9.85
CA THR A 302 19.18 -6.99 10.53
C THR A 302 19.22 -8.14 9.52
N ASP A 303 18.30 -8.18 8.55
CA ASP A 303 18.27 -9.26 7.55
C ASP A 303 19.59 -9.36 6.77
N ILE A 304 20.17 -8.21 6.39
CA ILE A 304 21.41 -8.15 5.61
C ILE A 304 22.65 -8.39 6.50
N ALA A 305 22.61 -7.93 7.75
CA ALA A 305 23.69 -8.13 8.72
C ALA A 305 23.79 -9.59 9.15
N ASP A 306 22.67 -10.29 9.35
CA ASP A 306 22.65 -11.72 9.69
C ASP A 306 23.22 -12.56 8.53
N TRP A 307 22.79 -12.28 7.30
CA TRP A 307 23.33 -12.92 6.10
C TRP A 307 24.85 -12.67 5.95
N ALA A 308 25.28 -11.42 6.15
CA ALA A 308 26.69 -11.06 6.09
C ALA A 308 27.51 -11.71 7.22
N GLY A 309 26.94 -11.83 8.42
CA GLY A 309 27.58 -12.51 9.55
C GLY A 309 27.86 -13.98 9.28
N LEU A 310 26.90 -14.70 8.67
CA LEU A 310 27.09 -16.09 8.25
C LEU A 310 28.18 -16.24 7.18
N PHE A 311 28.28 -15.26 6.26
CA PHE A 311 29.30 -15.24 5.23
C PHE A 311 30.65 -14.64 5.70
N ASN A 312 30.71 -14.10 6.92
CA ASN A 312 31.81 -13.27 7.42
C ASN A 312 32.16 -12.06 6.51
N LEU A 313 31.14 -11.47 5.88
CA LEU A 313 31.27 -10.26 5.07
C LEU A 313 31.22 -9.02 5.96
N GLN A 314 32.15 -8.09 5.72
CA GLN A 314 32.21 -6.83 6.44
C GLN A 314 31.23 -5.79 5.88
N LEU A 315 30.39 -5.25 6.77
CA LEU A 315 29.37 -4.24 6.46
C LEU A 315 29.56 -2.98 7.32
N PRO A 316 28.99 -1.81 6.94
CA PRO A 316 28.90 -0.68 7.85
C PRO A 316 28.14 -1.07 9.13
N LEU A 317 28.59 -0.53 10.26
CA LEU A 317 27.90 -0.68 11.55
C LEU A 317 26.45 -0.18 11.47
N GLU A 318 25.58 -0.74 12.30
CA GLU A 318 24.15 -0.38 12.37
C GLU A 318 23.94 1.14 12.52
N SER A 319 24.69 1.77 13.41
CA SER A 319 24.67 3.22 13.61
C SER A 319 25.06 3.98 12.34
N THR A 320 26.07 3.50 11.62
CA THR A 320 26.52 4.11 10.36
C THR A 320 25.46 3.94 9.28
N PHE A 321 24.84 2.76 9.19
CA PHE A 321 23.76 2.49 8.25
C PHE A 321 22.57 3.44 8.44
N TYR A 322 22.06 3.58 9.67
CA TYR A 322 20.93 4.47 9.93
C TYR A 322 21.28 5.95 9.78
N ASN A 323 22.52 6.35 10.12
CA ASN A 323 23.00 7.70 9.86
C ASN A 323 23.06 8.01 8.36
N ILE A 324 23.50 7.06 7.54
CA ILE A 324 23.47 7.18 6.08
C ILE A 324 22.04 7.28 5.57
N GLN A 325 21.13 6.43 6.08
CA GLN A 325 19.72 6.51 5.71
C GLN A 325 19.14 7.89 5.98
N ALA A 326 19.26 8.36 7.23
CA ALA A 326 18.69 9.64 7.66
C ALA A 326 19.28 10.83 6.91
N SER A 327 20.59 10.82 6.65
CA SER A 327 21.29 11.97 6.07
C SER A 327 21.18 12.04 4.55
N TYR A 328 21.10 10.90 3.87
CA TYR A 328 21.20 10.84 2.41
C TYR A 328 20.02 10.14 1.75
N LEU A 329 19.59 8.98 2.25
CA LEU A 329 18.65 8.13 1.52
C LEU A 329 17.19 8.58 1.69
N LEU A 330 16.74 8.91 2.91
CA LEU A 330 15.38 9.40 3.13
C LEU A 330 15.10 10.71 2.36
N PRO A 331 16.00 11.71 2.36
CA PRO A 331 15.80 12.92 1.55
C PRO A 331 15.73 12.66 0.04
N VAL A 332 16.54 11.72 -0.47
CA VAL A 332 16.51 11.34 -1.89
C VAL A 332 15.20 10.66 -2.25
N ILE A 333 14.70 9.76 -1.40
CA ILE A 333 13.39 9.11 -1.59
C ILE A 333 12.27 10.14 -1.63
N GLU A 334 12.22 11.06 -0.67
CA GLU A 334 11.19 12.09 -0.61
C GLU A 334 11.25 12.99 -1.85
N LYS A 335 12.45 13.39 -2.28
CA LYS A 335 12.64 14.16 -3.52
C LYS A 335 12.12 13.42 -4.76
N SER A 336 12.50 12.16 -4.93
CA SER A 336 12.07 11.35 -6.09
C SER A 336 10.56 11.12 -6.10
N TYR A 337 9.97 10.83 -4.93
CA TYR A 337 8.53 10.66 -4.80
C TYR A 337 7.80 11.96 -5.15
N THR A 338 8.21 13.11 -4.58
CA THR A 338 7.59 14.41 -4.88
C THR A 338 7.69 14.76 -6.37
N GLN A 339 8.77 14.38 -7.05
CA GLN A 339 8.88 14.57 -8.50
C GLN A 339 7.83 13.74 -9.26
N GLN A 340 7.71 12.44 -8.95
CA GLN A 340 6.71 11.59 -9.59
C GLN A 340 5.27 12.04 -9.27
N GLU A 341 5.00 12.37 -8.00
CA GLU A 341 3.72 12.88 -7.52
C GLU A 341 3.32 14.17 -8.26
N ASN A 342 4.24 15.12 -8.42
CA ASN A 342 3.98 16.35 -9.17
C ASN A 342 3.67 16.09 -10.64
N ILE A 343 4.34 15.12 -11.28
CA ILE A 343 4.07 14.75 -12.67
C ILE A 343 2.65 14.17 -12.82
N ILE A 344 2.29 13.24 -11.92
CA ILE A 344 0.95 12.63 -11.93
C ILE A 344 -0.12 13.69 -11.68
N LYS A 345 0.07 14.56 -10.67
CA LYS A 345 -0.87 15.62 -10.34
C LYS A 345 -1.01 16.65 -11.45
N ALA A 346 0.08 17.04 -12.11
CA ALA A 346 0.03 17.93 -13.26
C ALA A 346 -0.85 17.35 -14.39
N ARG A 347 -0.73 16.05 -14.68
CA ARG A 347 -1.61 15.35 -15.62
C ARG A 347 -3.08 15.44 -15.21
N LEU A 348 -3.39 15.21 -13.93
CA LEU A 348 -4.76 15.26 -13.42
C LEU A 348 -5.34 16.68 -13.41
N ILE A 349 -4.51 17.69 -13.19
CA ILE A 349 -4.89 19.10 -13.30
C ILE A 349 -5.25 19.42 -14.76
N CYS A 350 -4.42 19.05 -15.73
CA CYS A 350 -4.73 19.25 -17.15
C CYS A 350 -6.05 18.54 -17.54
N GLN A 351 -6.23 17.29 -17.10
CA GLN A 351 -7.49 16.57 -17.28
C GLN A 351 -8.70 17.34 -16.71
N SER A 352 -8.53 17.93 -15.52
CA SER A 352 -9.56 18.76 -14.89
C SER A 352 -9.86 20.04 -15.69
N GLU A 353 -8.83 20.69 -16.25
CA GLU A 353 -8.97 21.88 -17.11
C GLU A 353 -9.68 21.57 -18.43
N ASP A 354 -9.46 20.37 -18.97
CA ASP A 354 -10.14 19.85 -20.17
C ASP A 354 -11.61 19.48 -19.90
N GLY A 355 -12.08 19.61 -18.66
CA GLY A 355 -13.44 19.30 -18.24
C GLY A 355 -13.69 17.81 -18.01
N GLU A 356 -12.63 16.99 -18.03
CA GLU A 356 -12.69 15.58 -17.70
C GLU A 356 -12.55 15.40 -16.18
N GLY A 357 -13.60 14.89 -15.55
CA GLY A 357 -13.61 14.65 -14.12
C GLY A 357 -12.68 13.53 -13.68
N VAL A 358 -11.89 13.76 -12.63
CA VAL A 358 -11.02 12.74 -12.03
C VAL A 358 -11.83 11.81 -11.14
N GLN A 359 -11.54 10.52 -11.23
CA GLN A 359 -12.22 9.47 -10.48
C GLN A 359 -11.18 8.71 -9.65
N LEU A 360 -11.38 8.70 -8.34
CA LEU A 360 -10.44 8.12 -7.40
C LEU A 360 -11.06 6.94 -6.66
N SER A 361 -10.21 5.99 -6.28
CA SER A 361 -10.48 5.01 -5.25
C SER A 361 -9.58 5.27 -4.05
N GLY A 362 -10.06 4.92 -2.84
CA GLY A 362 -9.35 5.16 -1.60
C GLY A 362 -9.51 4.00 -0.61
N ASP A 363 -8.39 3.63 0.03
CA ASP A 363 -8.36 2.60 1.07
C ASP A 363 -7.26 2.88 2.11
N GLY A 364 -7.53 2.47 3.35
CA GLY A 364 -6.68 2.67 4.51
C GLY A 364 -6.02 1.37 4.98
N ARG A 365 -4.70 1.40 5.17
CA ARG A 365 -3.94 0.26 5.70
C ARG A 365 -3.25 0.58 7.02
N SER A 366 -3.57 -0.20 8.05
CA SER A 366 -2.87 -0.20 9.34
C SER A 366 -1.57 -0.99 9.32
N ASP A 367 -0.60 -0.58 10.14
CA ASP A 367 0.74 -1.18 10.24
C ASP A 367 0.78 -2.50 11.02
N SER A 368 -0.16 -2.74 11.94
CA SER A 368 -0.32 -4.02 12.64
C SER A 368 -1.72 -4.63 12.41
N PRO A 369 -1.88 -5.95 12.54
CA PRO A 369 -3.18 -6.58 12.70
C PRO A 369 -3.79 -6.23 14.08
N GLY A 370 -5.07 -5.84 14.12
CA GLY A 370 -5.81 -5.59 15.37
C GLY A 370 -6.10 -4.12 15.67
N HIS A 371 -6.69 -3.86 16.85
CA HIS A 371 -7.17 -2.53 17.25
C HIS A 371 -6.11 -1.59 17.84
N SER A 372 -4.82 -1.97 17.84
CA SER A 372 -3.71 -1.21 18.44
C SER A 372 -2.62 -0.84 17.41
N SER A 373 -3.04 -0.37 16.24
CA SER A 373 -2.13 0.13 15.21
C SER A 373 -1.48 1.46 15.59
N LYS A 374 -0.19 1.61 15.27
CA LYS A 374 0.58 2.84 15.51
C LYS A 374 0.47 3.79 14.34
N TYR A 375 0.44 3.24 13.12
CA TYR A 375 0.34 3.99 11.88
C TYR A 375 -0.82 3.48 11.02
N ASN A 376 -1.51 4.42 10.37
CA ASN A 376 -2.44 4.16 9.29
C ASN A 376 -2.00 4.93 8.05
N THR A 377 -1.93 4.26 6.91
CA THR A 377 -1.61 4.86 5.61
C THR A 377 -2.85 4.79 4.75
N TYR A 378 -3.41 5.94 4.41
CA TYR A 378 -4.52 6.04 3.47
C TYR A 378 -3.99 6.41 2.10
N SER A 379 -4.35 5.65 1.07
CA SER A 379 -3.84 5.82 -0.29
C SER A 379 -4.96 6.16 -1.24
N PHE A 380 -4.71 7.08 -2.17
CA PHE A 380 -5.63 7.48 -3.24
C PHE A 380 -5.09 7.00 -4.57
N MET A 381 -5.92 6.30 -5.34
CA MET A 381 -5.59 5.75 -6.64
C MET A 381 -6.47 6.38 -7.72
N ASP A 382 -5.87 6.74 -8.85
CA ASP A 382 -6.61 7.13 -10.06
C ASP A 382 -7.15 5.88 -10.74
N ASP A 383 -8.48 5.76 -10.83
CA ASP A 383 -9.16 4.58 -11.38
C ASP A 383 -8.80 4.31 -12.84
N SER A 384 -8.38 5.35 -13.60
CA SER A 384 -8.06 5.21 -15.02
C SER A 384 -6.68 4.61 -15.27
N THR A 385 -5.71 4.89 -14.40
CA THR A 385 -4.31 4.49 -14.57
C THR A 385 -3.83 3.48 -13.54
N ASN A 386 -4.61 3.24 -12.47
CA ASN A 386 -4.22 2.47 -11.29
C ASN A 386 -2.95 2.99 -10.59
N GLN A 387 -2.59 4.25 -10.84
CA GLN A 387 -1.47 4.91 -10.16
C GLN A 387 -1.95 5.51 -8.84
N ILE A 388 -1.12 5.38 -7.80
CA ILE A 388 -1.31 6.11 -6.55
C ILE A 388 -0.97 7.58 -6.80
N VAL A 389 -1.96 8.45 -6.60
CA VAL A 389 -1.86 9.91 -6.83
C VAL A 389 -1.43 10.68 -5.59
N GLY A 390 -1.61 10.06 -4.42
CA GLY A 390 -1.26 10.64 -3.13
C GLY A 390 -1.55 9.66 -2.00
N PHE A 391 -0.97 9.94 -0.84
CA PHE A 391 -1.24 9.20 0.38
C PHE A 391 -1.15 10.12 1.60
N GLU A 392 -1.79 9.71 2.69
CA GLU A 392 -1.65 10.34 4.00
C GLU A 392 -1.29 9.29 5.04
N MET A 393 -0.20 9.53 5.78
CA MET A 393 0.23 8.66 6.87
C MET A 393 -0.03 9.30 8.23
N MET A 394 -0.95 8.70 8.97
CA MET A 394 -1.36 9.12 10.31
C MET A 394 -0.69 8.26 11.38
N GLN A 395 -0.22 8.90 12.44
CA GLN A 395 0.21 8.23 13.67
C GLN A 395 -0.87 8.34 14.73
N VAL A 396 -1.02 7.31 15.57
CA VAL A 396 -2.06 7.25 16.60
C VAL A 396 -2.03 8.46 17.55
N SER A 397 -0.86 9.02 17.85
CA SER A 397 -0.72 10.23 18.69
C SER A 397 -1.29 11.51 18.06
N GLN A 398 -1.64 11.47 16.77
CA GLN A 398 -2.27 12.56 16.04
C GLN A 398 -3.79 12.35 15.87
N ALA A 399 -4.34 11.28 16.44
CA ALA A 399 -5.74 10.92 16.41
C ALA A 399 -6.24 10.59 17.83
N SER A 400 -7.55 10.54 18.03
CA SER A 400 -8.12 10.12 19.31
C SER A 400 -7.99 8.61 19.56
N SER A 401 -7.92 7.81 18.49
CA SER A 401 -7.77 6.36 18.54
C SER A 401 -7.17 5.82 17.24
N SER A 402 -6.76 4.55 17.25
CA SER A 402 -6.30 3.82 16.06
C SER A 402 -7.37 3.77 14.96
N VAL A 403 -8.63 3.57 15.34
CA VAL A 403 -9.79 3.55 14.43
C VAL A 403 -10.07 4.94 13.83
N ALA A 404 -9.80 6.01 14.58
CA ALA A 404 -9.99 7.38 14.10
C ALA A 404 -8.90 7.83 13.12
N MET A 405 -7.78 7.10 13.01
CA MET A 405 -6.69 7.48 12.10
C MET A 405 -7.11 7.44 10.63
N GLU A 406 -7.84 6.39 10.22
CA GLU A 406 -8.25 6.18 8.83
C GLU A 406 -9.15 7.30 8.29
N PRO A 407 -10.30 7.66 8.93
CA PRO A 407 -11.13 8.75 8.44
C PRO A 407 -10.42 10.11 8.47
N LEU A 408 -9.48 10.31 9.42
CA LEU A 408 -8.69 11.54 9.48
C LEU A 408 -7.64 11.60 8.35
N ALA A 409 -7.00 10.47 8.05
CA ALA A 409 -6.06 10.34 6.93
C ALA A 409 -6.78 10.55 5.59
N PHE A 410 -7.95 9.92 5.41
CA PHE A 410 -8.82 10.13 4.26
C PHE A 410 -9.14 11.61 4.05
N ARG A 411 -9.67 12.28 5.09
CA ARG A 411 -10.04 13.70 5.01
C ARG A 411 -8.84 14.54 4.58
N LYS A 412 -7.71 14.42 5.29
CA LYS A 412 -6.50 15.22 5.00
C LYS A 412 -5.95 14.95 3.60
N GLY A 413 -5.95 13.70 3.15
CA GLY A 413 -5.44 13.34 1.83
C GLY A 413 -6.34 13.85 0.71
N LEU A 414 -7.66 13.72 0.85
CA LEU A 414 -8.60 14.24 -0.14
C LEU A 414 -8.56 15.78 -0.20
N GLU A 415 -8.48 16.47 0.95
CA GLU A 415 -8.31 17.94 1.01
C GLU A 415 -7.06 18.38 0.23
N LYS A 416 -5.93 17.69 0.38
CA LYS A 416 -4.69 18.02 -0.34
C LYS A 416 -4.85 17.91 -1.86
N ILE A 417 -5.52 16.86 -2.33
CA ILE A 417 -5.76 16.65 -3.77
C ILE A 417 -6.66 17.77 -4.32
N LEU A 418 -7.73 18.12 -3.60
CA LEU A 418 -8.65 19.18 -4.01
C LEU A 418 -8.00 20.58 -3.97
N ASP A 419 -7.18 20.87 -2.95
CA ASP A 419 -6.47 22.15 -2.78
C ASP A 419 -5.43 22.40 -3.90
N GLU A 420 -4.97 21.34 -4.57
CA GLU A 420 -4.08 21.41 -5.73
C GLU A 420 -4.82 21.73 -7.05
N GLY A 421 -6.15 21.83 -7.01
CA GLY A 421 -6.98 22.17 -8.16
C GLY A 421 -7.44 20.98 -9.00
N ILE A 422 -7.33 19.75 -8.48
CA ILE A 422 -7.80 18.55 -9.16
C ILE A 422 -9.33 18.41 -8.96
N ASP A 423 -10.08 18.34 -10.06
CA ASP A 423 -11.54 18.23 -10.05
C ASP A 423 -11.98 16.77 -9.89
N VAL A 424 -12.07 16.32 -8.65
CA VAL A 424 -12.51 14.96 -8.29
C VAL A 424 -14.04 14.85 -8.37
N LYS A 425 -14.56 14.04 -9.29
CA LYS A 425 -16.00 13.79 -9.46
C LYS A 425 -16.51 12.59 -8.70
N VAL A 426 -15.70 11.54 -8.61
CA VAL A 426 -16.10 10.27 -7.99
C VAL A 426 -15.01 9.83 -7.02
N VAL A 427 -15.42 9.38 -5.84
CA VAL A 427 -14.56 8.71 -4.88
C VAL A 427 -15.18 7.36 -4.53
N THR A 428 -14.43 6.28 -4.72
CA THR A 428 -14.83 4.90 -4.38
C THR A 428 -14.11 4.47 -3.12
N THR A 429 -14.84 3.99 -2.11
CA THR A 429 -14.25 3.48 -0.86
C THR A 429 -14.95 2.21 -0.40
N ASP A 430 -14.38 1.58 0.62
CA ASP A 430 -15.08 0.60 1.44
C ASP A 430 -16.32 1.20 2.11
N ARG A 431 -17.18 0.31 2.64
CA ARG A 431 -18.37 0.67 3.41
C ARG A 431 -18.02 1.16 4.83
N HIS A 432 -17.21 2.21 4.93
CA HIS A 432 -16.75 2.78 6.19
C HIS A 432 -17.71 3.88 6.71
N PRO A 433 -18.33 3.75 7.91
CA PRO A 433 -19.33 4.70 8.41
C PRO A 433 -18.84 6.14 8.56
N SER A 434 -17.63 6.35 9.09
CA SER A 434 -17.07 7.69 9.27
C SER A 434 -16.72 8.38 7.95
N ILE A 435 -16.11 7.66 7.00
CA ILE A 435 -15.85 8.19 5.64
C ILE A 435 -17.17 8.52 4.92
N ARG A 436 -18.20 7.66 5.04
CA ARG A 436 -19.55 7.96 4.53
C ARG A 436 -20.11 9.27 5.11
N LYS A 437 -19.91 9.50 6.41
CA LYS A 437 -20.32 10.75 7.07
C LYS A 437 -19.56 11.95 6.49
N ILE A 438 -18.23 11.84 6.38
CA ILE A 438 -17.36 12.87 5.80
C ILE A 438 -17.81 13.24 4.38
N MET A 439 -17.99 12.23 3.50
CA MET A 439 -18.42 12.47 2.12
C MET A 439 -19.78 13.18 2.04
N ARG A 440 -20.73 12.79 2.87
CA ARG A 440 -22.07 13.40 2.88
C ARG A 440 -22.07 14.85 3.39
N GLU A 441 -21.30 15.14 4.43
CA GLU A 441 -21.36 16.42 5.15
C GLU A 441 -20.35 17.45 4.61
N GLU A 442 -19.16 17.01 4.21
CA GLU A 442 -18.05 17.88 3.80
C GLU A 442 -17.88 17.92 2.27
N TYR A 443 -18.19 16.83 1.56
CA TYR A 443 -17.99 16.70 0.11
C TYR A 443 -19.27 16.32 -0.67
N PRO A 444 -20.42 16.98 -0.45
CA PRO A 444 -21.70 16.57 -1.06
C PRO A 444 -21.75 16.70 -2.59
N HIS A 445 -20.77 17.40 -3.19
CA HIS A 445 -20.63 17.59 -4.63
C HIS A 445 -19.84 16.46 -5.31
N ILE A 446 -19.14 15.62 -4.54
CA ILE A 446 -18.40 14.46 -5.04
C ILE A 446 -19.29 13.22 -4.92
N ILE A 447 -19.42 12.48 -6.02
CA ILE A 447 -20.19 11.24 -6.03
C ILE A 447 -19.42 10.18 -5.22
N HIS A 448 -19.99 9.76 -4.09
CA HIS A 448 -19.42 8.70 -3.27
C HIS A 448 -19.96 7.33 -3.69
N GLN A 449 -19.06 6.45 -4.14
CA GLN A 449 -19.37 5.06 -4.46
C GLN A 449 -18.80 4.10 -3.40
N PHE A 450 -19.51 3.01 -3.15
CA PHE A 450 -19.01 1.87 -2.38
C PHE A 450 -18.52 0.77 -3.30
N ASP A 451 -17.47 0.07 -2.88
CA ASP A 451 -17.09 -1.18 -3.54
C ASP A 451 -18.22 -2.23 -3.39
N PRO A 452 -18.81 -2.70 -4.52
CA PRO A 452 -19.83 -3.74 -4.51
C PRO A 452 -19.42 -5.04 -3.83
N TRP A 453 -18.14 -5.42 -3.92
CA TRP A 453 -17.62 -6.67 -3.34
C TRP A 453 -17.75 -6.67 -1.83
N HIS A 454 -17.36 -5.57 -1.16
CA HIS A 454 -17.46 -5.46 0.30
C HIS A 454 -18.92 -5.52 0.78
N VAL A 455 -19.85 -4.91 0.04
CA VAL A 455 -21.29 -4.97 0.36
C VAL A 455 -21.85 -6.38 0.15
N ALA A 456 -21.54 -7.01 -0.98
CA ALA A 456 -21.96 -8.37 -1.30
C ALA A 456 -21.41 -9.40 -0.30
N LYS A 457 -20.14 -9.26 0.10
CA LYS A 457 -19.50 -10.08 1.14
C LYS A 457 -20.22 -9.94 2.48
N GLY A 458 -20.52 -8.72 2.90
CA GLY A 458 -21.27 -8.45 4.13
C GLY A 458 -22.69 -9.04 4.09
N PHE A 459 -23.38 -8.91 2.96
CA PHE A 459 -24.71 -9.48 2.77
C PHE A 459 -24.69 -11.02 2.78
N LYS A 460 -23.73 -11.64 2.10
CA LYS A 460 -23.51 -13.09 2.11
C LYS A 460 -23.34 -13.63 3.53
N LYS A 461 -22.49 -12.99 4.34
CA LYS A 461 -22.29 -13.39 5.76
C LYS A 461 -23.60 -13.38 6.54
N LYS A 462 -24.43 -12.35 6.36
CA LYS A 462 -25.76 -12.29 7.00
C LYS A 462 -26.67 -13.42 6.55
N MET A 463 -26.69 -13.73 5.25
CA MET A 463 -27.48 -14.85 4.73
C MET A 463 -27.02 -16.21 5.27
N VAL A 464 -25.70 -16.45 5.32
CA VAL A 464 -25.14 -17.70 5.89
C VAL A 464 -25.53 -17.84 7.37
N ALA A 465 -25.41 -16.77 8.15
CA ALA A 465 -25.83 -16.77 9.54
C ALA A 465 -27.34 -17.06 9.69
N ALA A 466 -28.17 -16.53 8.80
CA ALA A 466 -29.61 -16.82 8.78
C ALA A 466 -29.89 -18.28 8.39
N SER A 467 -29.21 -18.81 7.37
CA SER A 467 -29.42 -20.19 6.90
C SER A 467 -29.02 -21.27 7.91
N ASN A 468 -28.15 -20.94 8.86
CA ASN A 468 -27.78 -21.85 9.94
C ASN A 468 -28.89 -22.03 10.99
N ARG A 469 -29.93 -21.19 10.98
CA ARG A 469 -31.11 -21.37 11.83
C ARG A 469 -32.00 -22.45 11.22
N LYS A 470 -32.46 -23.40 12.05
CA LYS A 470 -33.33 -24.51 11.61
C LYS A 470 -34.57 -24.03 10.84
N GLU A 471 -35.14 -22.91 11.25
CA GLU A 471 -36.32 -22.31 10.61
C GLU A 471 -36.07 -21.79 9.18
N TYR A 472 -34.82 -21.43 8.84
CA TYR A 472 -34.46 -20.78 7.57
C TYR A 472 -33.41 -21.59 6.77
N ASN A 473 -33.25 -22.88 7.06
CA ASN A 473 -32.24 -23.73 6.40
C ASN A 473 -32.36 -23.74 4.87
N ASP A 474 -33.59 -23.61 4.36
CA ASP A 474 -33.89 -23.51 2.93
C ASP A 474 -33.20 -22.32 2.22
N LEU A 475 -32.63 -21.35 2.96
CA LEU A 475 -31.82 -20.27 2.40
C LEU A 475 -30.42 -20.70 1.96
N ALA A 476 -29.86 -21.78 2.53
CA ALA A 476 -28.46 -22.17 2.28
C ALA A 476 -28.15 -22.37 0.78
N PRO A 477 -28.98 -23.07 -0.03
CA PRO A 477 -28.73 -23.24 -1.46
C PRO A 477 -28.78 -21.93 -2.26
N TRP A 478 -29.42 -20.89 -1.72
CA TRP A 478 -29.64 -19.62 -2.42
C TRP A 478 -28.55 -18.57 -2.16
N VAL A 479 -27.75 -18.73 -1.12
CA VAL A 479 -26.70 -17.76 -0.71
C VAL A 479 -25.86 -17.30 -1.91
N ARG A 480 -25.33 -18.26 -2.69
CA ARG A 480 -24.49 -17.94 -3.87
C ARG A 480 -25.28 -17.20 -4.96
N SER A 481 -26.47 -17.70 -5.29
CA SER A 481 -27.30 -17.12 -6.34
C SER A 481 -27.71 -15.68 -6.02
N VAL A 482 -28.03 -15.40 -4.76
CA VAL A 482 -28.39 -14.05 -4.30
C VAL A 482 -27.20 -13.10 -4.35
N SER A 483 -26.01 -13.52 -3.92
CA SER A 483 -24.78 -12.72 -4.06
C SER A 483 -24.47 -12.40 -5.53
N ASN A 484 -24.59 -13.39 -6.41
CA ASN A 484 -24.41 -13.19 -7.85
C ASN A 484 -25.46 -12.24 -8.43
N HIS A 485 -26.71 -12.31 -7.98
CA HIS A 485 -27.77 -11.43 -8.41
C HIS A 485 -27.53 -9.98 -7.99
N MET A 486 -26.99 -9.74 -6.78
CA MET A 486 -26.56 -8.40 -6.35
C MET A 486 -25.49 -7.84 -7.27
N TRP A 487 -24.44 -8.63 -7.53
CA TRP A 487 -23.33 -8.26 -8.41
C TRP A 487 -23.82 -7.93 -9.81
N TRP A 488 -24.63 -8.83 -10.39
CA TRP A 488 -25.27 -8.63 -11.69
C TRP A 488 -26.12 -7.36 -11.72
N SER A 489 -26.94 -7.13 -10.67
CA SER A 489 -27.79 -5.94 -10.58
C SER A 489 -26.95 -4.67 -10.66
N CYS A 490 -25.84 -4.58 -9.92
CA CYS A 490 -24.95 -3.41 -9.91
C CYS A 490 -24.23 -3.21 -11.26
N CYS A 491 -23.64 -4.27 -11.80
CA CYS A 491 -22.89 -4.25 -13.06
C CYS A 491 -23.78 -3.80 -14.23
N THR A 492 -25.03 -4.28 -14.25
CA THR A 492 -25.90 -4.11 -15.41
C THR A 492 -26.79 -2.88 -15.33
N SER A 493 -26.86 -2.19 -14.18
CA SER A 493 -27.66 -0.97 -13.99
C SER A 493 -27.10 0.30 -14.66
N LYS A 494 -25.86 0.28 -15.16
CA LYS A 494 -25.25 1.38 -15.95
C LYS A 494 -25.41 2.77 -15.30
N GLY A 495 -25.26 2.87 -13.98
CA GLY A 495 -25.40 4.15 -13.25
C GLY A 495 -26.81 4.50 -12.78
N ASP A 496 -27.86 3.79 -13.20
CA ASP A 496 -29.24 4.09 -12.80
C ASP A 496 -29.61 3.39 -11.47
N ALA A 497 -29.78 4.19 -10.42
CA ALA A 497 -30.17 3.73 -9.09
C ALA A 497 -31.57 3.09 -9.05
N LYS A 498 -32.53 3.58 -9.84
CA LYS A 498 -33.89 3.01 -9.87
C LYS A 498 -33.85 1.65 -10.54
N GLU A 499 -33.10 1.53 -11.63
CA GLU A 499 -32.96 0.26 -12.34
C GLU A 499 -32.20 -0.78 -11.52
N LEU A 500 -31.15 -0.36 -10.80
CA LEU A 500 -30.44 -1.23 -9.86
C LEU A 500 -31.38 -1.77 -8.79
N LEU A 501 -32.16 -0.90 -8.14
CA LEU A 501 -33.11 -1.31 -7.12
C LEU A 501 -34.21 -2.21 -7.70
N ARG A 502 -34.75 -1.90 -8.87
CA ARG A 502 -35.75 -2.73 -9.56
C ARG A 502 -35.21 -4.15 -9.81
N ARG A 503 -33.98 -4.26 -10.33
CA ARG A 503 -33.30 -5.54 -10.55
C ARG A 503 -33.05 -6.27 -9.24
N TRP A 504 -32.60 -5.57 -8.20
CA TRP A 504 -32.45 -6.18 -6.88
C TRP A 504 -33.78 -6.74 -6.34
N MET A 505 -34.87 -5.96 -6.44
CA MET A 505 -36.18 -6.36 -5.94
C MET A 505 -36.78 -7.54 -6.72
N SER A 506 -36.46 -7.70 -8.01
CA SER A 506 -36.93 -8.83 -8.82
C SER A 506 -36.49 -10.20 -8.29
N LEU A 507 -35.47 -10.22 -7.41
CA LEU A 507 -35.01 -11.44 -6.75
C LEU A 507 -36.14 -12.16 -6.00
N GLN A 508 -37.10 -11.43 -5.44
CA GLN A 508 -38.23 -12.00 -4.71
C GLN A 508 -39.15 -12.85 -5.61
N HIS A 509 -39.34 -12.41 -6.85
CA HIS A 509 -40.09 -13.18 -7.86
C HIS A 509 -39.26 -14.37 -8.33
N HIS A 510 -37.99 -14.13 -8.67
CA HIS A 510 -37.10 -15.17 -9.17
C HIS A 510 -36.97 -16.34 -8.19
N ILE A 511 -36.76 -16.08 -6.90
CA ILE A 511 -36.53 -17.15 -5.92
C ILE A 511 -37.77 -18.01 -5.61
N THR A 512 -38.96 -17.52 -5.98
CA THR A 512 -40.24 -18.25 -5.86
C THR A 512 -40.67 -18.92 -7.16
N GLY A 513 -39.81 -18.92 -8.19
CA GLY A 513 -40.09 -19.50 -9.51
C GLY A 513 -40.98 -18.63 -10.40
N VAL A 514 -41.22 -17.37 -10.01
CA VAL A 514 -41.99 -16.41 -10.79
C VAL A 514 -41.02 -15.64 -11.70
N HIS A 515 -41.01 -15.99 -12.98
CA HIS A 515 -40.09 -15.41 -13.96
C HIS A 515 -40.72 -14.31 -14.84
N ARG A 516 -42.05 -14.15 -14.76
CA ARG A 516 -42.82 -13.08 -15.40
C ARG A 516 -43.82 -12.52 -14.40
N TRP A 517 -43.89 -11.20 -14.27
CA TRP A 517 -44.77 -10.53 -13.32
C TRP A 517 -45.15 -9.14 -13.83
N GLU A 518 -46.26 -8.60 -13.34
CA GLU A 518 -46.70 -7.24 -13.63
C GLU A 518 -46.49 -6.35 -12.40
N GLU A 519 -45.91 -5.18 -12.61
CA GLU A 519 -45.74 -4.18 -11.55
C GLU A 519 -46.02 -2.79 -12.13
N ASN A 520 -46.93 -2.03 -11.52
CA ASN A 520 -47.38 -0.72 -11.99
C ASN A 520 -47.86 -0.71 -13.46
N GLY A 521 -48.52 -1.78 -13.92
CA GLY A 521 -49.04 -1.90 -15.28
C GLY A 521 -47.99 -2.17 -16.36
N MET A 522 -46.74 -2.46 -15.98
CA MET A 522 -45.68 -2.91 -16.89
C MET A 522 -45.36 -4.39 -16.65
N GLU A 523 -45.27 -5.15 -17.73
CA GLU A 523 -44.82 -6.54 -17.69
C GLU A 523 -43.29 -6.59 -17.58
N TYR A 524 -42.81 -7.36 -16.60
CA TYR A 524 -41.39 -7.64 -16.38
C TYR A 524 -41.12 -9.13 -16.50
N ARG A 525 -39.91 -9.45 -16.97
CA ARG A 525 -39.41 -10.82 -17.03
C ARG A 525 -37.96 -10.91 -16.53
N CYS A 526 -37.56 -12.10 -16.09
CA CYS A 526 -36.16 -12.38 -15.82
C CYS A 526 -35.29 -12.26 -17.09
N PHE A 527 -34.01 -11.95 -16.91
CA PHE A 527 -33.06 -11.72 -18.01
C PHE A 527 -32.34 -12.99 -18.50
N HIS A 528 -32.58 -14.14 -17.85
CA HIS A 528 -32.12 -15.43 -18.34
C HIS A 528 -33.17 -16.05 -19.26
N GLN A 529 -32.74 -17.02 -20.08
CA GLN A 529 -33.65 -17.82 -20.89
C GLN A 529 -34.61 -18.62 -20.00
N ASP A 530 -35.76 -19.01 -20.54
CA ASP A 530 -36.70 -19.86 -19.81
C ASP A 530 -35.98 -21.14 -19.36
N LEU A 531 -36.12 -21.49 -18.09
CA LEU A 531 -35.51 -22.69 -17.54
C LEU A 531 -36.14 -23.91 -18.19
N SER A 532 -35.32 -24.93 -18.48
CA SER A 532 -35.83 -26.22 -18.92
C SER A 532 -36.77 -26.83 -17.87
N ALA A 533 -37.67 -27.71 -18.30
CA ALA A 533 -38.58 -28.41 -17.39
C ALA A 533 -37.84 -29.18 -16.28
N GLU A 534 -36.63 -29.66 -16.59
CA GLU A 534 -35.77 -30.35 -15.63
C GLU A 534 -35.15 -29.39 -14.60
N GLU A 535 -34.64 -28.24 -15.02
CA GLU A 535 -34.13 -27.20 -14.12
C GLU A 535 -35.22 -26.65 -13.20
N GLN A 536 -36.42 -26.43 -13.75
CA GLN A 536 -37.59 -25.97 -12.97
C GLN A 536 -37.97 -26.99 -11.88
N ARG A 537 -37.85 -28.29 -12.17
CA ARG A 537 -38.19 -29.39 -11.24
C ARG A 537 -37.10 -29.63 -10.19
N THR A 538 -35.83 -29.47 -10.56
CA THR A 538 -34.68 -29.75 -9.68
C THR A 538 -34.33 -28.57 -8.77
N LYS A 539 -34.67 -27.34 -9.15
CA LYS A 539 -34.52 -26.14 -8.32
C LYS A 539 -35.37 -26.22 -7.05
N ARG A 540 -34.73 -25.95 -5.90
CA ARG A 540 -35.39 -25.86 -4.59
C ARG A 540 -36.00 -24.46 -4.38
N TRP A 541 -37.09 -24.17 -5.07
CA TRP A 541 -37.81 -22.90 -4.94
C TRP A 541 -38.27 -22.64 -3.51
N LEU A 542 -38.17 -21.40 -3.06
CA LEU A 542 -38.77 -21.01 -1.80
C LEU A 542 -40.28 -20.85 -1.97
N LYS A 543 -41.06 -21.33 -1.00
CA LYS A 543 -42.50 -21.06 -0.95
C LYS A 543 -42.71 -19.61 -0.50
N GLY A 544 -43.52 -18.83 -1.22
CA GLY A 544 -43.72 -17.39 -0.95
C GLY A 544 -44.24 -17.04 0.45
N ASN A 545 -44.78 -18.01 1.20
CA ASN A 545 -45.22 -17.83 2.59
C ASN A 545 -44.30 -18.50 3.62
N SER A 546 -43.17 -19.10 3.22
CA SER A 546 -42.27 -19.79 4.15
C SER A 546 -41.57 -18.80 5.10
N PRO A 547 -41.22 -19.23 6.33
CA PRO A 547 -40.40 -18.42 7.23
C PRO A 547 -39.07 -17.99 6.58
N ALA A 548 -38.43 -18.90 5.82
CA ALA A 548 -37.21 -18.62 5.07
C ALA A 548 -37.39 -17.48 4.04
N PHE A 549 -38.47 -17.50 3.25
CA PHE A 549 -38.75 -16.45 2.28
C PHE A 549 -38.99 -15.09 2.96
N LYS A 550 -39.79 -15.06 4.03
CA LYS A 550 -40.04 -13.83 4.80
C LYS A 550 -38.76 -13.26 5.40
N ALA A 551 -37.87 -14.12 5.92
CA ALA A 551 -36.56 -13.70 6.44
C ALA A 551 -35.69 -13.09 5.33
N LEU A 552 -35.64 -13.71 4.15
CA LEU A 552 -34.93 -13.15 2.99
C LEU A 552 -35.55 -11.85 2.50
N GLN A 553 -36.87 -11.77 2.40
CA GLN A 553 -37.57 -10.56 1.99
C GLN A 553 -37.23 -9.39 2.92
N ALA A 554 -37.21 -9.61 4.23
CA ALA A 554 -36.77 -8.59 5.20
C ALA A 554 -35.31 -8.16 4.99
N MET A 555 -34.41 -9.09 4.61
CA MET A 555 -33.02 -8.76 4.27
C MET A 555 -32.88 -7.98 2.96
N ILE A 556 -33.66 -8.34 1.93
CA ILE A 556 -33.67 -7.66 0.62
C ILE A 556 -34.22 -6.24 0.75
N MET A 557 -35.26 -6.06 1.56
CA MET A 557 -35.95 -4.79 1.79
C MET A 557 -35.30 -3.92 2.88
N ASP A 558 -34.15 -4.33 3.42
CA ASP A 558 -33.48 -3.57 4.47
C ASP A 558 -33.14 -2.15 3.98
N THR A 559 -33.67 -1.14 4.69
CA THR A 559 -33.54 0.26 4.29
C THR A 559 -32.08 0.72 4.21
N ARG A 560 -31.17 0.12 5.00
CA ARG A 560 -29.74 0.45 4.93
C ARG A 560 -29.11 -0.14 3.67
N LEU A 561 -29.40 -1.40 3.35
CA LEU A 561 -28.96 -2.03 2.11
C LEU A 561 -29.46 -1.29 0.88
N ILE A 562 -30.74 -0.90 0.83
CA ILE A 562 -31.30 -0.13 -0.29
C ILE A 562 -30.52 1.16 -0.51
N LYS A 563 -30.19 1.89 0.56
CA LYS A 563 -29.37 3.11 0.48
C LYS A 563 -27.95 2.83 0.02
N ASP A 564 -27.36 1.72 0.43
CA ASP A 564 -26.00 1.35 0.04
C ASP A 564 -25.93 0.92 -1.43
N LEU A 565 -26.95 0.21 -1.93
CA LEU A 565 -27.11 -0.15 -3.34
C LEU A 565 -27.15 1.08 -4.26
N GLN A 566 -27.78 2.17 -3.80
CA GLN A 566 -27.78 3.45 -4.53
C GLN A 566 -26.38 4.09 -4.64
N GLN A 567 -25.42 3.67 -3.80
CA GLN A 567 -24.03 4.09 -3.85
C GLN A 567 -23.13 3.09 -4.60
N MET A 568 -23.68 2.09 -5.30
CA MET A 568 -22.93 1.08 -6.07
C MET A 568 -23.23 1.13 -7.57
N THR A 569 -23.89 2.19 -8.03
CA THR A 569 -24.44 2.31 -9.37
C THR A 569 -23.39 2.40 -10.48
N LEU A 570 -22.21 2.96 -10.18
CA LEU A 570 -21.10 3.07 -11.13
C LEU A 570 -20.24 1.81 -11.20
N PHE A 571 -20.50 0.83 -10.34
CA PHE A 571 -19.81 -0.46 -10.33
C PHE A 571 -18.28 -0.32 -10.32
N LYS A 572 -17.77 0.46 -9.35
CA LYS A 572 -16.34 0.71 -9.13
C LYS A 572 -15.80 -0.13 -7.98
N HIS A 573 -14.52 -0.47 -8.02
CA HIS A 573 -13.89 -1.40 -7.09
C HIS A 573 -12.62 -0.81 -6.48
N THR A 574 -12.28 -1.25 -5.27
CA THR A 574 -11.02 -0.94 -4.57
C THR A 574 -9.99 -2.09 -4.71
N GLY A 575 -10.29 -3.15 -5.45
CA GLY A 575 -9.40 -4.32 -5.59
C GLY A 575 -7.97 -4.01 -6.08
N GLN A 576 -7.77 -2.95 -6.88
CA GLN A 576 -6.42 -2.54 -7.29
C GLN A 576 -5.60 -1.94 -6.13
N LEU A 577 -6.26 -1.32 -5.16
CA LEU A 577 -5.61 -0.90 -3.91
C LEU A 577 -5.16 -2.11 -3.08
N GLU A 578 -5.89 -3.24 -3.11
CA GLU A 578 -5.42 -4.46 -2.46
C GLU A 578 -4.12 -4.99 -3.11
N VAL A 579 -3.99 -4.91 -4.45
CA VAL A 579 -2.77 -5.25 -5.17
C VAL A 579 -1.61 -4.38 -4.70
N PHE A 580 -1.83 -3.06 -4.63
CA PHE A 580 -0.87 -2.12 -4.08
C PHE A 580 -0.52 -2.44 -2.61
N HIS A 581 -1.49 -2.74 -1.77
CA HIS A 581 -1.28 -3.09 -0.37
C HIS A 581 -0.44 -4.37 -0.19
N ASN A 582 -0.51 -5.31 -1.13
CA ASN A 582 0.40 -6.46 -1.16
C ASN A 582 1.82 -6.04 -1.56
N ALA A 583 1.98 -5.20 -2.59
CA ALA A 583 3.29 -4.68 -2.98
C ALA A 583 3.94 -3.87 -1.84
N LEU A 584 3.15 -3.10 -1.09
CA LEU A 584 3.58 -2.35 0.08
C LEU A 584 4.17 -3.24 1.19
N LEU A 585 3.79 -4.52 1.28
CA LEU A 585 4.38 -5.44 2.28
C LEU A 585 5.87 -5.71 2.06
N LYS A 586 6.37 -5.59 0.83
CA LYS A 586 7.81 -5.69 0.52
C LYS A 586 8.61 -4.63 1.28
N TYR A 587 8.06 -3.44 1.42
CA TYR A 587 8.73 -2.29 2.02
C TYR A 587 8.33 -2.06 3.48
N CYS A 588 7.06 -2.31 3.81
CA CYS A 588 6.41 -2.05 5.10
C CYS A 588 5.69 -3.32 5.62
N PRO A 589 6.41 -4.40 5.96
CA PRO A 589 5.81 -5.61 6.50
C PRO A 589 5.16 -5.36 7.86
N LYS A 590 3.98 -5.95 8.10
CA LYS A 590 3.19 -5.71 9.33
C LYS A 590 3.83 -6.23 10.63
N ARG A 591 4.84 -7.10 10.51
CA ARG A 591 5.54 -7.71 11.64
C ARG A 591 6.72 -6.88 12.17
N LEU A 592 7.14 -5.86 11.42
CA LEU A 592 8.29 -5.05 11.77
C LEU A 592 7.86 -3.65 12.15
N HIS A 593 8.55 -3.08 13.14
CA HIS A 593 8.37 -1.70 13.53
C HIS A 593 9.36 -0.80 12.79
N PHE A 594 8.85 0.34 12.32
CA PHE A 594 9.67 1.39 11.74
C PHE A 594 9.43 2.71 12.48
N GLN A 595 10.46 3.54 12.56
CA GLN A 595 10.28 4.93 12.98
C GLN A 595 9.53 5.72 11.89
N TYR A 596 8.83 6.80 12.28
CA TYR A 596 7.97 7.57 11.37
C TYR A 596 8.68 7.99 10.07
N PRO A 597 9.90 8.56 10.07
CA PRO A 597 10.57 8.95 8.83
C PRO A 597 10.87 7.75 7.91
N SER A 598 11.26 6.62 8.50
CA SER A 598 11.54 5.39 7.76
C SER A 598 10.27 4.77 7.18
N MET A 599 9.18 4.71 7.96
CA MET A 599 7.87 4.24 7.49
C MET A 599 7.37 5.08 6.32
N LYS A 600 7.44 6.42 6.43
CA LYS A 600 7.03 7.34 5.36
C LYS A 600 7.83 7.09 4.08
N ALA A 601 9.16 7.01 4.18
CA ALA A 601 10.03 6.80 3.03
C ALA A 601 9.84 5.42 2.39
N ARG A 602 9.64 4.37 3.20
CA ARG A 602 9.34 3.02 2.70
C ARG A 602 7.99 2.97 1.97
N THR A 603 6.97 3.67 2.48
CA THR A 603 5.70 3.85 1.76
C THR A 603 5.89 4.59 0.45
N MET A 604 6.69 5.67 0.41
CA MET A 604 7.02 6.39 -0.82
C MET A 604 7.74 5.50 -1.85
N LEU A 605 8.69 4.65 -1.41
CA LEU A 605 9.35 3.67 -2.27
C LEU A 605 8.34 2.67 -2.86
N ALA A 606 7.43 2.14 -2.03
CA ALA A 606 6.40 1.22 -2.49
C ALA A 606 5.48 1.85 -3.54
N ILE A 607 5.10 3.12 -3.34
CA ILE A 607 4.29 3.88 -4.31
C ILE A 607 5.06 4.08 -5.62
N MET A 608 6.33 4.48 -5.56
CA MET A 608 7.12 4.66 -6.77
C MET A 608 7.30 3.33 -7.54
N ASP A 609 7.60 2.23 -6.84
CA ASP A 609 7.69 0.88 -7.44
C ASP A 609 6.37 0.49 -8.09
N HIS A 610 5.24 0.67 -7.40
CA HIS A 610 3.89 0.41 -7.95
C HIS A 610 3.60 1.24 -9.21
N ASN A 611 3.79 2.56 -9.13
CA ASN A 611 3.48 3.49 -10.21
C ASN A 611 4.35 3.28 -11.46
N GLU A 612 5.63 2.94 -11.29
CA GLU A 612 6.55 2.59 -12.39
C GLU A 612 6.10 1.30 -13.09
N ASN A 613 5.66 0.29 -12.34
CA ASN A 613 5.16 -0.96 -12.91
C ASN A 613 3.83 -0.79 -13.68
N HIS A 614 2.96 0.13 -13.25
CA HIS A 614 1.71 0.42 -13.95
C HIS A 614 1.89 1.37 -15.16
N SER A 615 2.80 2.33 -15.09
CA SER A 615 3.09 3.24 -16.21
C SER A 615 3.81 2.55 -17.37
N THR A 616 4.57 1.49 -17.11
CA THR A 616 5.34 0.79 -18.13
C THR A 616 4.57 -0.27 -18.93
N LYS A 617 3.27 -0.51 -18.66
CA LYS A 617 2.48 -1.60 -19.28
C LYS A 617 3.32 -2.87 -19.44
N ARG A 618 3.96 -3.34 -18.35
CA ARG A 618 4.67 -4.62 -18.41
C ARG A 618 3.69 -5.67 -18.90
N GLU A 619 3.99 -6.28 -20.05
CA GLU A 619 3.24 -7.43 -20.55
C GLU A 619 3.18 -8.45 -19.43
N GLN A 620 1.97 -8.89 -19.06
CA GLN A 620 1.82 -10.02 -18.15
C GLN A 620 2.60 -11.18 -18.75
N ALA A 621 3.33 -11.92 -17.90
CA ALA A 621 3.98 -13.15 -18.34
C ALA A 621 2.91 -14.09 -18.91
N THR A 622 2.88 -14.23 -20.22
CA THR A 622 2.03 -15.20 -20.89
C THR A 622 2.62 -16.58 -20.64
N THR A 623 1.86 -17.46 -20.01
CA THR A 623 2.13 -18.90 -20.08
C THR A 623 2.15 -19.31 -21.56
N ALA A 624 3.04 -20.25 -21.93
CA ALA A 624 3.13 -20.75 -23.31
C ALA A 624 1.79 -21.30 -23.86
N ALA A 625 0.86 -21.65 -22.98
CA ALA A 625 -0.55 -21.83 -23.28
C ALA A 625 -1.31 -20.53 -22.95
N GLY A 626 -1.54 -19.68 -23.94
CA GLY A 626 -2.29 -18.43 -23.75
C GLY A 626 -3.78 -18.67 -23.54
N GLY A 627 -4.23 -18.77 -22.28
CA GLY A 627 -5.65 -18.86 -21.94
C GLY A 627 -5.97 -18.10 -20.65
N TYR A 628 -6.89 -17.14 -20.75
CA TYR A 628 -7.59 -16.52 -19.61
C TYR A 628 -8.83 -17.32 -19.23
#